data_AF-A0A1H1SEL4-F1
#
_entry.id   AF-A0A1H1SEL4-F1
#
_cell.length_a   1.000
_cell.length_b   1.000
_cell.length_c   1.000
_cell.angle_alpha   90.00
_cell.angle_beta   90.00
_cell.angle_gamma   90.00
#
_symmetry.space_group_name_H-M   'P 1'
#
loop_
_entity.id
_entity.type
_entity.pdbx_description
1 polymer ?
#
loop_
_entity_poly.entity_id
_entity_poly.type
_entity_poly.pdbx_seq_one_letter_code
_entity_poly.pdbx_strand_id
1 'polypeptide(L)'
;MINRGTRRLVAMGVVVAACAVALPGSAPAIPAPPGFSYYTLCFDEPNVSCSVSGVTPEAVPVSTRRPQPTRLSTNGVAGCFQGESRPVVDTVVPVLSVVFTDPSADEIRVTFEEERLDGTGETEEISTSGLPGEKVELEPGENGLEPGASYRWRVRGTDFTAVDPGWSPWCEYTVAAGLVDLREATDPAVVTELGVTPGRRYPVTLTAREWKLVAEAVEEFEDDGTVEEFETAPRTRLDLLLAAAGSGPTRTLTGDQWAAVAAQTAATASAQDMYFEEDPEVAGRDGTGFWTALDRISVQLGGPARPSLGYYR
;
A
#
# COMPACT_ATOMS: atom_id res chain seq x y z
N MET A 1 2.48 8.65 66.03
CA MET A 1 2.20 7.28 66.50
C MET A 1 1.40 6.59 65.40
N ILE A 2 1.98 5.58 64.72
CA ILE A 2 1.32 4.50 63.95
C ILE A 2 0.53 4.98 62.68
N ASN A 3 0.66 4.48 61.45
CA ASN A 3 1.31 3.30 60.87
C ASN A 3 1.66 3.59 59.39
N ARG A 4 2.81 3.11 58.91
CA ARG A 4 3.15 3.07 57.47
C ARG A 4 2.49 1.84 56.86
N GLY A 5 1.63 2.06 55.87
CA GLY A 5 0.96 0.99 55.11
C GLY A 5 1.91 0.34 54.10
N THR A 6 2.08 -0.96 54.27
CA THR A 6 2.92 -1.89 53.53
C THR A 6 2.41 -2.08 52.09
N ARG A 7 3.25 -1.76 51.09
CA ARG A 7 3.01 -2.18 49.69
C ARG A 7 3.36 -3.67 49.57
N ARG A 8 2.38 -4.50 49.24
CA ARG A 8 2.61 -5.88 48.79
C ARG A 8 2.93 -5.84 47.30
N LEU A 9 4.17 -6.17 46.96
CA LEU A 9 4.57 -6.62 45.63
C LEU A 9 3.99 -8.03 45.44
N VAL A 10 3.04 -8.18 44.53
CA VAL A 10 2.64 -9.49 44.02
C VAL A 10 3.58 -9.79 42.86
N ALA A 11 4.52 -10.72 43.11
CA ALA A 11 5.34 -11.31 42.07
C ALA A 11 4.46 -12.28 41.28
N MET A 12 4.15 -11.92 40.03
CA MET A 12 3.49 -12.82 39.09
C MET A 12 4.57 -13.73 38.50
N GLY A 13 4.61 -14.98 38.98
CA GLY A 13 5.50 -16.01 38.46
C GLY A 13 5.02 -16.44 37.08
N VAL A 14 5.81 -16.15 36.05
CA VAL A 14 5.62 -16.71 34.71
C VAL A 14 6.05 -18.18 34.74
N VAL A 15 5.09 -19.07 34.53
CA VAL A 15 5.33 -20.49 34.30
C VAL A 15 5.84 -20.64 32.87
N VAL A 16 7.12 -20.96 32.73
CA VAL A 16 7.75 -21.33 31.46
C VAL A 16 7.24 -22.72 31.08
N ALA A 17 6.37 -22.79 30.07
CA ALA A 17 5.96 -24.04 29.45
C ALA A 17 7.13 -24.61 28.63
N ALA A 18 7.39 -25.90 28.83
CA ALA A 18 8.44 -26.65 28.15
C ALA A 18 8.22 -26.72 26.64
N CYS A 19 9.16 -26.22 25.85
CA CYS A 19 9.25 -26.55 24.43
C CYS A 19 9.64 -28.03 24.28
N ALA A 20 8.72 -28.84 23.77
CA ALA A 20 9.05 -30.14 23.23
C ALA A 20 9.81 -29.95 21.90
N VAL A 21 11.04 -30.46 21.85
CA VAL A 21 11.82 -30.56 20.60
C VAL A 21 11.14 -31.59 19.71
N ALA A 22 10.44 -31.12 18.67
CA ALA A 22 9.98 -31.97 17.58
C ALA A 22 11.18 -32.34 16.69
N LEU A 23 11.47 -33.64 16.56
CA LEU A 23 12.43 -34.17 15.61
C LEU A 23 11.97 -33.88 14.17
N PRO A 24 12.90 -33.68 13.21
CA PRO A 24 12.55 -33.52 11.80
C PRO A 24 11.95 -34.82 11.27
N GLY A 25 10.64 -34.81 11.03
CA GLY A 25 9.96 -35.84 10.25
C GLY A 25 10.35 -35.72 8.78
N SER A 26 10.78 -36.83 8.18
CA SER A 26 11.10 -36.95 6.77
C SER A 26 9.94 -36.45 5.90
N ALA A 27 10.20 -35.42 5.08
CA ALA A 27 9.22 -34.91 4.13
C ALA A 27 8.79 -36.03 3.16
N PRO A 28 7.50 -36.15 2.83
CA PRO A 28 7.04 -37.07 1.78
C PRO A 28 7.61 -36.64 0.43
N ALA A 29 8.10 -37.61 -0.34
CA ALA A 29 8.62 -37.40 -1.68
C ALA A 29 7.55 -36.76 -2.57
N ILE A 30 7.78 -35.52 -3.00
CA ILE A 30 6.94 -34.84 -3.98
C ILE A 30 7.16 -35.56 -5.33
N PRO A 31 6.12 -36.07 -5.99
CA PRO A 31 6.26 -36.62 -7.34
C PRO A 31 6.71 -35.50 -8.27
N ALA A 32 7.85 -35.69 -8.92
CA ALA A 32 8.40 -34.72 -9.85
C ALA A 32 7.41 -34.46 -11.01
N PRO A 33 7.26 -33.20 -11.46
CA PRO A 33 6.44 -32.88 -12.61
C PRO A 33 6.98 -33.61 -13.86
N PRO A 34 6.10 -34.10 -14.75
CA PRO A 34 6.51 -34.72 -15.99
C PRO A 34 7.25 -33.68 -16.85
N GLY A 35 8.55 -33.88 -17.10
CA GLY A 35 9.34 -33.03 -17.98
C GLY A 35 10.78 -32.73 -17.53
N PHE A 36 11.17 -33.05 -16.29
CA PHE A 36 12.56 -32.86 -15.85
C PHE A 36 13.42 -34.09 -16.15
N SER A 37 14.31 -33.97 -17.13
CA SER A 37 15.44 -34.88 -17.30
C SER A 37 16.43 -34.68 -16.14
N TYR A 38 16.58 -35.69 -15.29
CA TYR A 38 17.65 -35.75 -14.31
C TYR A 38 19.00 -35.82 -15.05
N TYR A 39 19.90 -34.86 -14.79
CA TYR A 39 21.31 -35.06 -15.10
C TYR A 39 21.83 -36.17 -14.20
N THR A 40 22.03 -37.37 -14.76
CA THR A 40 22.74 -38.43 -14.07
C THR A 40 24.20 -37.99 -13.92
N LEU A 41 24.61 -37.67 -12.69
CA LEU A 41 26.02 -37.49 -12.35
C LEU A 41 26.69 -38.86 -12.46
N CYS A 42 27.44 -39.08 -13.54
CA CYS A 42 28.30 -40.25 -13.69
C CYS A 42 29.45 -40.13 -12.67
N PHE A 43 29.47 -41.04 -11.69
CA PHE A 43 30.60 -41.20 -10.80
C PHE A 43 31.77 -41.91 -11.52
N ASP A 44 32.95 -41.52 -11.07
CA ASP A 44 34.29 -41.72 -11.63
C ASP A 44 34.70 -43.21 -11.69
N GLU A 45 34.41 -43.90 -12.80
CA GLU A 45 35.12 -45.13 -13.17
C GLU A 45 35.89 -44.93 -14.48
N PRO A 46 37.19 -45.28 -14.55
CA PRO A 46 38.12 -44.78 -15.56
C PRO A 46 37.98 -45.36 -16.97
N ASN A 47 36.83 -45.91 -17.39
CA ASN A 47 36.66 -46.45 -18.75
C ASN A 47 35.22 -46.53 -19.31
N VAL A 48 34.23 -45.82 -18.76
CA VAL A 48 32.87 -45.80 -19.32
C VAL A 48 32.65 -44.56 -20.18
N SER A 49 32.67 -44.73 -21.51
CA SER A 49 32.28 -43.70 -22.47
C SER A 49 30.76 -43.55 -22.50
N CYS A 50 30.23 -42.61 -21.71
CA CYS A 50 28.84 -42.21 -21.80
C CYS A 50 28.64 -41.34 -23.05
N SER A 51 28.17 -41.95 -24.13
CA SER A 51 27.67 -41.20 -25.30
C SER A 51 26.31 -40.62 -24.93
N VAL A 52 26.30 -39.36 -24.46
CA VAL A 52 25.06 -38.59 -24.37
C VAL A 52 24.58 -38.40 -25.80
N SER A 53 23.54 -39.17 -26.19
CA SER A 53 22.82 -38.90 -27.42
C SER A 53 22.18 -37.52 -27.26
N GLY A 54 22.86 -36.50 -27.78
CA GLY A 54 22.39 -35.13 -27.74
C GLY A 54 21.04 -35.07 -28.41
N VAL A 55 19.99 -34.87 -27.62
CA VAL A 55 18.72 -34.40 -28.16
C VAL A 55 19.06 -33.02 -28.71
N THR A 56 19.18 -32.88 -30.02
CA THR A 56 19.28 -31.57 -30.66
C THR A 56 18.06 -30.79 -30.16
N PRO A 57 18.22 -29.74 -29.36
CA PRO A 57 17.07 -28.99 -28.86
C PRO A 57 16.30 -28.54 -30.09
N GLU A 58 15.06 -29.02 -30.21
CA GLU A 58 14.15 -28.58 -31.26
C GLU A 58 14.05 -27.07 -31.10
N ALA A 59 14.54 -26.35 -32.11
CA ALA A 59 14.58 -24.90 -32.05
C ALA A 59 13.13 -24.41 -31.92
N VAL A 60 12.79 -23.89 -30.75
CA VAL A 60 11.48 -23.28 -30.53
C VAL A 60 11.30 -22.23 -31.61
N PRO A 61 10.28 -22.32 -32.47
CA PRO A 61 10.09 -21.37 -33.55
C PRO A 61 9.94 -19.98 -32.91
N VAL A 62 10.89 -19.09 -33.18
CA VAL A 62 10.80 -17.70 -32.74
C VAL A 62 9.60 -17.08 -33.44
N SER A 63 8.59 -16.68 -32.67
CA SER A 63 7.46 -15.97 -33.24
C SER A 63 7.96 -14.65 -33.82
N THR A 64 7.65 -14.42 -35.09
CA THR A 64 7.94 -13.13 -35.76
C THR A 64 6.81 -12.12 -35.58
N ARG A 65 5.68 -12.55 -35.00
CA ARG A 65 4.57 -11.66 -34.66
C ARG A 65 4.89 -10.98 -33.34
N ARG A 66 4.63 -9.67 -33.30
CA ARG A 66 4.88 -8.83 -32.13
C ARG A 66 3.56 -8.58 -31.44
N PRO A 67 3.51 -8.61 -30.09
CA PRO A 67 2.34 -8.15 -29.37
C PRO A 67 1.95 -6.74 -29.82
N GLN A 68 0.73 -6.61 -30.35
CA GLN A 68 0.20 -5.31 -30.75
C GLN A 68 -0.74 -4.79 -29.66
N PRO A 69 -0.49 -3.59 -29.10
CA PRO A 69 -1.43 -2.98 -28.18
C PRO A 69 -2.71 -2.59 -28.93
N THR A 70 -3.85 -2.99 -28.38
CA THR A 70 -5.18 -2.68 -28.89
C THR A 70 -6.08 -2.23 -27.72
N ARG A 71 -7.22 -1.60 -28.02
CA ARG A 71 -8.22 -1.22 -27.01
C ARG A 71 -7.64 -0.44 -25.83
N LEU A 72 -6.80 0.57 -26.12
CA LEU A 72 -6.29 1.48 -25.10
C LEU A 72 -7.46 2.21 -24.43
N SER A 73 -7.35 2.48 -23.13
CA SER A 73 -8.32 3.30 -22.41
C SER A 73 -7.66 4.04 -21.25
N THR A 74 -8.17 5.23 -20.94
CA THR A 74 -7.83 5.96 -19.72
C THR A 74 -9.08 6.09 -18.84
N ASN A 75 -9.02 5.56 -17.62
CA ASN A 75 -10.10 5.54 -16.64
C ASN A 75 -11.45 5.08 -17.21
N GLY A 76 -11.41 3.98 -17.99
CA GLY A 76 -12.59 3.42 -18.67
C GLY A 76 -13.03 4.13 -19.96
N VAL A 77 -12.46 5.30 -20.29
CA VAL A 77 -12.72 5.98 -21.57
C VAL A 77 -11.92 5.30 -22.68
N ALA A 78 -12.61 4.53 -23.52
CA ALA A 78 -12.00 3.78 -24.60
C ALA A 78 -11.47 4.69 -25.72
N GLY A 79 -10.23 4.46 -26.14
CA GLY A 79 -9.56 5.18 -27.22
C GLY A 79 -8.20 5.75 -26.80
N CYS A 80 -7.46 6.22 -27.79
CA CYS A 80 -6.23 6.98 -27.60
C CYS A 80 -6.49 8.40 -28.10
N PHE A 81 -6.58 9.36 -27.18
CA PHE A 81 -6.89 10.75 -27.48
C PHE A 81 -5.63 11.60 -27.36
N GLN A 82 -5.57 12.70 -28.12
CA GLN A 82 -4.51 13.69 -28.07
C GLN A 82 -5.11 15.09 -28.23
N GLY A 83 -4.39 16.11 -27.79
CA GLY A 83 -4.79 17.50 -27.98
C GLY A 83 -6.07 17.85 -27.23
N GLU A 84 -6.93 18.66 -27.83
CA GLU A 84 -8.18 19.15 -27.21
C GLU A 84 -9.20 18.05 -26.91
N SER A 85 -9.08 16.88 -27.57
CA SER A 85 -9.98 15.75 -27.37
C SER A 85 -9.60 14.86 -26.18
N ARG A 86 -8.51 15.18 -25.46
CA ARG A 86 -8.05 14.35 -24.34
C ARG A 86 -9.08 14.33 -23.19
N PRO A 87 -9.34 13.15 -22.60
CA PRO A 87 -10.28 13.05 -21.48
C PRO A 87 -9.79 13.80 -20.25
N VAL A 88 -10.74 14.34 -19.49
CA VAL A 88 -10.50 14.84 -18.13
C VAL A 88 -10.92 13.75 -17.15
N VAL A 89 -10.00 13.34 -16.27
CA VAL A 89 -10.23 12.28 -15.27
C VAL A 89 -10.43 12.90 -13.89
N ASP A 90 -11.46 12.46 -13.17
CA ASP A 90 -11.80 12.95 -11.82
C ASP A 90 -11.11 12.14 -10.72
N THR A 91 -9.84 11.81 -10.94
CA THR A 91 -8.99 11.06 -10.00
C THR A 91 -7.52 11.41 -10.22
N VAL A 92 -6.73 11.43 -9.14
CA VAL A 92 -5.27 11.55 -9.18
C VAL A 92 -4.58 10.20 -9.40
N VAL A 93 -5.33 9.10 -9.43
CA VAL A 93 -4.85 7.74 -9.70
C VAL A 93 -5.67 7.11 -10.84
N PRO A 94 -5.50 7.57 -12.09
CA PRO A 94 -6.30 7.09 -13.21
C PRO A 94 -5.88 5.68 -13.64
N VAL A 95 -6.82 4.78 -13.86
CA VAL A 95 -6.50 3.45 -14.38
C VAL A 95 -6.19 3.52 -15.89
N LEU A 96 -4.95 3.21 -16.27
CA LEU A 96 -4.55 3.02 -17.67
C LEU A 96 -4.79 1.56 -18.06
N SER A 97 -5.33 1.29 -19.24
CA SER A 97 -5.50 -0.09 -19.67
C SER A 97 -5.29 -0.34 -21.15
N VAL A 98 -4.94 -1.58 -21.48
CA VAL A 98 -4.67 -2.06 -22.84
C VAL A 98 -5.03 -3.54 -22.97
N VAL A 99 -5.34 -3.98 -24.18
CA VAL A 99 -5.45 -5.40 -24.55
C VAL A 99 -4.45 -5.69 -25.64
N PHE A 100 -3.62 -6.72 -25.49
CA PHE A 100 -2.69 -7.11 -26.56
C PHE A 100 -3.27 -8.16 -27.48
N THR A 101 -2.99 -8.05 -28.78
CA THR A 101 -3.21 -9.15 -29.72
C THR A 101 -1.88 -9.81 -30.05
N ASP A 102 -1.69 -11.03 -29.56
CA ASP A 102 -0.65 -11.96 -29.99
C ASP A 102 -1.12 -13.40 -29.75
N PRO A 103 -1.56 -14.15 -30.77
CA PRO A 103 -2.04 -15.51 -30.54
C PRO A 103 -0.91 -16.50 -30.24
N SER A 104 0.36 -16.08 -30.30
CA SER A 104 1.53 -16.97 -30.15
C SER A 104 2.30 -16.80 -28.85
N ALA A 105 2.02 -15.75 -28.08
CA ALA A 105 2.66 -15.52 -26.78
C ALA A 105 1.86 -16.20 -25.67
N ASP A 106 2.52 -16.98 -24.81
CA ASP A 106 1.88 -17.51 -23.59
C ASP A 106 1.81 -16.44 -22.50
N GLU A 107 2.72 -15.47 -22.51
CA GLU A 107 2.78 -14.34 -21.59
C GLU A 107 3.45 -13.14 -22.29
N ILE A 108 2.98 -11.93 -21.99
CA ILE A 108 3.54 -10.69 -22.49
C ILE A 108 4.00 -9.86 -21.29
N ARG A 109 5.28 -9.44 -21.28
CA ARG A 109 5.71 -8.36 -20.39
C ARG A 109 5.22 -7.04 -20.97
N VAL A 110 4.39 -6.34 -20.23
CA VAL A 110 3.79 -5.07 -20.61
C VAL A 110 4.54 -3.95 -19.90
N THR A 111 5.06 -2.99 -20.64
CA THR A 111 5.68 -1.78 -20.08
C THR A 111 4.86 -0.58 -20.49
N PHE A 112 4.37 0.16 -19.51
CA PHE A 112 3.79 1.48 -19.67
C PHE A 112 4.88 2.53 -19.45
N GLU A 113 4.77 3.62 -20.19
CA GLU A 113 5.58 4.82 -20.03
C GLU A 113 4.64 6.00 -19.91
N GLU A 114 4.85 6.83 -18.89
CA GLU A 114 4.05 8.01 -18.60
C GLU A 114 4.94 9.23 -18.32
N GLU A 115 4.54 10.38 -18.82
CA GLU A 115 5.22 11.65 -18.56
C GLU A 115 4.25 12.83 -18.59
N ARG A 116 4.61 13.92 -17.90
CA ARG A 116 3.83 15.16 -17.97
C ARG A 116 3.94 15.78 -19.37
N LEU A 117 2.84 16.31 -19.86
CA LEU A 117 2.76 16.91 -21.19
C LEU A 117 3.54 18.24 -21.28
N ASP A 118 3.74 18.92 -20.15
CA ASP A 118 4.57 20.14 -20.05
C ASP A 118 6.07 19.85 -20.03
N GLY A 119 6.47 18.57 -20.02
CA GLY A 119 7.87 18.13 -19.98
C GLY A 119 8.55 18.34 -18.62
N THR A 120 7.80 18.65 -17.57
CA THR A 120 8.32 18.71 -16.20
C THR A 120 8.22 17.34 -15.52
N GLY A 121 9.08 17.08 -14.53
CA GLY A 121 9.13 15.78 -13.86
C GLY A 121 9.92 14.72 -14.64
N GLU A 122 9.99 13.52 -14.07
CA GLU A 122 10.66 12.37 -14.67
C GLU A 122 9.65 11.52 -15.45
N THR A 123 10.13 10.81 -16.47
CA THR A 123 9.32 9.79 -17.15
C THR A 123 9.24 8.56 -16.25
N GLU A 124 8.03 8.11 -15.97
CA GLU A 124 7.78 6.88 -15.21
C GLU A 124 7.63 5.71 -16.17
N GLU A 125 8.40 4.64 -15.94
CA GLU A 125 8.24 3.37 -16.64
C GLU A 125 7.82 2.28 -15.66
N ILE A 126 6.67 1.66 -15.89
CA ILE A 126 6.12 0.61 -15.04
C ILE A 126 5.89 -0.63 -15.87
N SER A 127 6.42 -1.77 -15.40
CA SER A 127 6.26 -3.05 -16.09
C SER A 127 5.42 -4.03 -15.28
N THR A 128 4.52 -4.72 -15.95
CA THR A 128 3.69 -5.82 -15.43
C THR A 128 3.67 -6.97 -16.43
N SER A 129 2.99 -8.07 -16.12
CA SER A 129 2.71 -9.14 -17.08
C SER A 129 1.23 -9.21 -17.44
N GLY A 130 0.94 -9.80 -18.60
CA GLY A 130 -0.43 -10.01 -19.06
C GLY A 130 -0.51 -11.10 -20.11
N LEU A 131 -1.73 -11.59 -20.34
CA LEU A 131 -2.02 -12.59 -21.36
C LEU A 131 -2.60 -11.91 -22.62
N PRO A 132 -2.32 -12.44 -23.82
CA PRO A 132 -2.97 -11.94 -25.03
C PRO A 132 -4.50 -12.06 -24.96
N GLY A 133 -5.19 -11.03 -25.41
CA GLY A 133 -6.65 -10.94 -25.38
C GLY A 133 -7.23 -10.54 -24.02
N GLU A 134 -6.45 -10.58 -22.95
CA GLU A 134 -6.86 -10.09 -21.63
C GLU A 134 -6.57 -8.60 -21.45
N LYS A 135 -7.32 -7.98 -20.55
CA LYS A 135 -7.15 -6.58 -20.20
C LYS A 135 -6.03 -6.48 -19.17
N VAL A 136 -5.02 -5.68 -19.48
CA VAL A 136 -3.94 -5.32 -18.56
C VAL A 136 -4.19 -3.91 -18.08
N GLU A 137 -4.20 -3.73 -16.76
CA GLU A 137 -4.44 -2.45 -16.11
C GLU A 137 -3.18 -2.01 -15.36
N LEU A 138 -2.98 -0.70 -15.32
CA LEU A 138 -1.96 -0.04 -14.53
C LEU A 138 -2.61 1.13 -13.79
N GLU A 139 -2.34 1.22 -12.49
CA GLU A 139 -2.54 2.43 -11.71
C GLU A 139 -1.17 3.15 -11.63
N PRO A 140 -1.07 4.41 -12.08
CA PRO A 140 0.12 5.24 -11.90
C PRO A 140 0.55 5.24 -10.43
N GLY A 141 1.86 5.30 -10.18
CA GLY A 141 2.48 4.97 -8.89
C GLY A 141 1.88 5.65 -7.66
N GLU A 142 2.25 5.15 -6.47
CA GLU A 142 1.65 5.47 -5.16
C GLU A 142 1.53 6.96 -4.82
N ASN A 143 2.37 7.80 -5.42
CA ASN A 143 2.34 9.23 -5.23
C ASN A 143 1.06 9.85 -5.86
N GLY A 144 0.52 9.26 -6.92
CA GLY A 144 -0.57 9.86 -7.69
C GLY A 144 -0.13 11.11 -8.45
N LEU A 145 -1.06 11.63 -9.24
CA LEU A 145 -0.82 12.68 -10.22
C LEU A 145 -1.26 14.05 -9.70
N GLU A 146 -0.67 15.11 -10.26
CA GLU A 146 -0.96 16.47 -9.87
C GLU A 146 -2.33 16.94 -10.40
N PRO A 147 -3.23 17.42 -9.52
CA PRO A 147 -4.49 18.01 -9.94
C PRO A 147 -4.33 19.14 -10.96
N GLY A 148 -5.05 19.07 -12.07
CA GLY A 148 -5.00 20.08 -13.13
C GLY A 148 -3.83 19.92 -14.12
N ALA A 149 -2.93 18.96 -13.91
CA ALA A 149 -1.86 18.65 -14.86
C ALA A 149 -2.35 17.73 -16.00
N SER A 150 -1.70 17.85 -17.16
CA SER A 150 -1.91 16.96 -18.30
C SER A 150 -0.73 16.01 -18.45
N TYR A 151 -1.03 14.77 -18.82
CA TYR A 151 -0.06 13.69 -18.96
C TYR A 151 -0.23 13.04 -20.32
N ARG A 152 0.84 12.38 -20.77
CA ARG A 152 0.81 11.46 -21.90
C ARG A 152 1.39 10.12 -21.47
N TRP A 153 0.80 9.05 -21.99
CA TRP A 153 1.24 7.69 -21.75
C TRP A 153 1.28 6.89 -23.04
N ARG A 154 2.11 5.87 -23.08
CA ARG A 154 2.14 4.86 -24.13
C ARG A 154 2.46 3.51 -23.52
N VAL A 155 2.25 2.44 -24.27
CA VAL A 155 2.46 1.09 -23.77
C VAL A 155 3.07 0.22 -24.85
N ARG A 156 3.93 -0.71 -24.44
CA ARG A 156 4.49 -1.75 -25.30
C ARG A 156 4.32 -3.12 -24.66
N GLY A 157 4.21 -4.14 -25.49
CA GLY A 157 4.31 -5.53 -25.09
C GLY A 157 5.60 -6.13 -25.64
N THR A 158 6.40 -6.72 -24.78
CA THR A 158 7.55 -7.55 -25.15
C THR A 158 7.20 -9.01 -24.91
N ASP A 159 7.26 -9.83 -25.95
CA ASP A 159 7.57 -11.25 -25.78
C ASP A 159 8.99 -11.33 -25.18
N PHE A 160 9.21 -12.20 -24.20
CA PHE A 160 10.52 -12.43 -23.57
C PHE A 160 11.62 -12.79 -24.58
N THR A 161 11.26 -13.18 -25.79
CA THR A 161 12.17 -13.56 -26.89
C THR A 161 12.28 -12.52 -28.01
N ALA A 162 11.48 -11.44 -28.00
CA ALA A 162 11.41 -10.48 -29.10
C ALA A 162 12.53 -9.40 -29.05
N VAL A 163 13.10 -9.09 -30.23
CA VAL A 163 14.23 -8.16 -30.39
C VAL A 163 13.81 -6.69 -30.44
N ASP A 164 12.55 -6.35 -30.75
CA ASP A 164 12.08 -4.96 -30.74
C ASP A 164 10.54 -4.85 -30.58
N PRO A 165 10.03 -4.41 -29.42
CA PRO A 165 8.61 -4.16 -29.22
C PRO A 165 8.17 -2.85 -29.87
N GLY A 166 7.01 -2.86 -30.54
CA GLY A 166 6.38 -1.63 -31.05
C GLY A 166 5.60 -0.94 -29.94
N TRP A 167 5.98 0.28 -29.58
CA TRP A 167 5.19 1.14 -28.71
C TRP A 167 3.86 1.50 -29.37
N SER A 168 2.81 1.67 -28.56
CA SER A 168 1.59 2.35 -28.99
C SER A 168 1.91 3.82 -29.35
N PRO A 169 1.00 4.50 -30.07
CA PRO A 169 0.99 5.95 -30.07
C PRO A 169 0.90 6.50 -28.63
N TRP A 170 1.33 7.75 -28.46
CA TRP A 170 1.08 8.49 -27.23
C TRP A 170 -0.41 8.80 -27.08
N CYS A 171 -0.98 8.51 -25.92
CA CYS A 171 -2.33 8.92 -25.54
C CYS A 171 -2.22 9.96 -24.43
N GLU A 172 -3.11 10.93 -24.38
CA GLU A 172 -3.08 12.03 -23.44
C GLU A 172 -4.34 12.04 -22.58
N TYR A 173 -4.23 12.57 -21.37
CA TYR A 173 -5.35 12.87 -20.49
C TYR A 173 -5.03 14.06 -19.59
N THR A 174 -6.02 14.59 -18.90
CA THR A 174 -5.85 15.69 -17.94
C THR A 174 -6.51 15.31 -16.63
N VAL A 175 -5.78 15.46 -15.53
CA VAL A 175 -6.33 15.29 -14.19
C VAL A 175 -7.21 16.50 -13.89
N ALA A 176 -8.44 16.28 -13.41
CA ALA A 176 -9.35 17.37 -13.08
C ALA A 176 -8.68 18.35 -12.09
N ALA A 177 -8.83 19.64 -12.36
CA ALA A 177 -8.39 20.66 -11.43
C ALA A 177 -9.26 20.63 -10.16
N GLY A 178 -8.65 20.92 -9.01
CA GLY A 178 -9.37 20.99 -7.73
C GLY A 178 -9.52 19.65 -6.99
N LEU A 179 -8.96 18.56 -7.53
CA LEU A 179 -8.74 17.35 -6.73
C LEU A 179 -7.76 17.63 -5.60
N VAL A 180 -7.87 16.85 -4.52
CA VAL A 180 -6.92 16.91 -3.41
C VAL A 180 -5.61 16.27 -3.86
N ASP A 181 -4.50 17.00 -3.74
CA ASP A 181 -3.18 16.45 -3.94
C ASP A 181 -2.81 15.57 -2.73
N LEU A 182 -2.72 14.25 -2.95
CA LEU A 182 -2.44 13.27 -1.91
C LEU A 182 -0.96 12.86 -1.86
N ARG A 183 -0.10 13.42 -2.72
CA ARG A 183 1.35 13.10 -2.75
C ARG A 183 2.06 13.36 -1.43
N GLU A 184 1.59 14.34 -0.68
CA GLU A 184 2.13 14.70 0.64
C GLU A 184 1.39 14.01 1.79
N ALA A 185 0.38 13.17 1.50
CA ALA A 185 -0.35 12.43 2.51
C ALA A 185 0.46 11.23 3.00
N THR A 186 0.65 11.13 4.31
CA THR A 186 1.20 9.95 4.97
C THR A 186 0.23 8.77 4.83
N ASP A 187 -1.07 9.04 4.85
CA ASP A 187 -2.14 8.07 4.61
C ASP A 187 -3.23 8.69 3.70
N PRO A 188 -3.18 8.42 2.38
CA PRO A 188 -4.15 8.96 1.41
C PRO A 188 -5.60 8.56 1.71
N ALA A 189 -5.83 7.36 2.24
CA ALA A 189 -7.18 6.87 2.54
C ALA A 189 -7.80 7.65 3.69
N VAL A 190 -7.04 7.89 4.76
CA VAL A 190 -7.47 8.68 5.92
C VAL A 190 -7.68 10.15 5.54
N VAL A 191 -6.76 10.74 4.77
CA VAL A 191 -6.90 12.12 4.27
C VAL A 191 -8.18 12.28 3.44
N THR A 192 -8.46 11.31 2.56
CA THR A 192 -9.66 11.27 1.73
C THR A 192 -10.93 11.14 2.58
N GLU A 193 -10.97 10.20 3.52
CA GLU A 193 -12.13 9.98 4.39
C GLU A 193 -12.43 11.21 5.25
N LEU A 194 -11.40 11.88 5.80
CA LEU A 194 -11.57 13.10 6.58
C LEU A 194 -11.90 14.34 5.74
N GLY A 195 -11.77 14.26 4.41
CA GLY A 195 -11.99 15.40 3.51
C GLY A 195 -10.96 16.52 3.69
N VAL A 196 -9.74 16.19 4.11
CA VAL A 196 -8.66 17.17 4.33
C VAL A 196 -7.68 17.22 3.16
N THR A 197 -6.97 18.34 3.02
CA THR A 197 -5.84 18.48 2.10
C THR A 197 -4.55 18.45 2.90
N PRO A 198 -3.56 17.60 2.57
CA PRO A 198 -2.37 17.36 3.38
C PRO A 198 -1.68 18.62 3.92
N GLY A 199 -1.36 19.59 3.05
CA GLY A 199 -0.68 20.83 3.42
C GLY A 199 -1.57 21.94 4.01
N ARG A 200 -2.91 21.84 3.89
CA ARG A 200 -3.83 22.89 4.38
C ARG A 200 -3.95 22.82 5.89
N ARG A 201 -3.99 23.98 6.56
CA ARG A 201 -4.17 24.06 8.02
C ARG A 201 -5.64 24.12 8.41
N TYR A 202 -6.02 23.32 9.41
CA TYR A 202 -7.39 23.22 9.92
C TYR A 202 -7.42 23.48 11.43
N PRO A 203 -8.23 24.43 11.91
CA PRO A 203 -8.48 24.59 13.34
C PRO A 203 -9.55 23.59 13.80
N VAL A 204 -9.25 22.78 14.81
CA VAL A 204 -10.22 21.89 15.48
C VAL A 204 -10.29 22.24 16.95
N THR A 205 -11.52 22.33 17.46
CA THR A 205 -11.80 22.65 18.86
C THR A 205 -12.37 21.43 19.57
N LEU A 206 -11.70 20.98 20.62
CA LEU A 206 -12.14 19.89 21.48
C LEU A 206 -12.23 20.36 22.93
N THR A 207 -13.00 19.64 23.74
CA THR A 207 -13.00 19.83 25.20
C THR A 207 -11.68 19.36 25.80
N ALA A 208 -11.34 19.82 27.01
CA ALA A 208 -10.13 19.35 27.70
C ALA A 208 -10.12 17.83 27.91
N ARG A 209 -11.29 17.20 28.11
CA ARG A 209 -11.42 15.75 28.26
C ARG A 209 -11.12 15.02 26.95
N GLU A 210 -11.64 15.52 25.83
CA GLU A 210 -11.36 14.95 24.50
C GLU A 210 -9.89 15.14 24.11
N TRP A 211 -9.30 16.30 24.39
CA TRP A 211 -7.87 16.51 24.18
C TRP A 211 -7.00 15.55 24.97
N LYS A 212 -7.41 15.20 26.20
CA LYS A 212 -6.70 14.19 26.99
C LYS A 212 -6.77 12.81 26.34
N LEU A 213 -7.91 12.41 25.79
CA LEU A 213 -8.05 11.14 25.09
C LEU A 213 -7.22 11.11 23.80
N VAL A 214 -7.23 12.19 23.03
CA VAL A 214 -6.40 12.29 21.81
C VAL A 214 -4.91 12.20 22.15
N ALA A 215 -4.46 12.89 23.20
CA ALA A 215 -3.08 12.80 23.67
C ALA A 215 -2.73 11.37 24.14
N GLU A 216 -3.61 10.75 24.92
CA GLU A 216 -3.44 9.37 25.40
C GLU A 216 -3.33 8.35 24.25
N ALA A 217 -4.13 8.49 23.19
CA ALA A 217 -4.05 7.63 22.02
C ALA A 217 -2.71 7.73 21.29
N VAL A 218 -2.08 8.90 21.34
CA VAL A 218 -0.78 9.16 20.72
C VAL A 218 0.37 8.63 21.60
N GLU A 219 0.22 8.70 22.93
CA GLU A 219 1.22 8.23 23.91
C GLU A 219 1.30 6.70 24.06
N GLU A 220 0.19 5.95 23.94
CA GLU A 220 0.12 4.51 24.29
C GLU A 220 1.02 3.58 23.44
N PHE A 221 1.58 4.06 22.33
CA PHE A 221 2.43 3.26 21.43
C PHE A 221 3.93 3.35 21.73
N GLU A 222 4.32 3.98 22.84
CA GLU A 222 5.72 4.26 23.15
C GLU A 222 6.53 3.08 23.72
N ASP A 223 5.93 2.02 24.26
CA ASP A 223 6.72 1.13 25.13
C ASP A 223 6.22 -0.33 25.23
N ASP A 224 6.62 -1.19 24.29
CA ASP A 224 6.66 -2.64 24.56
C ASP A 224 8.08 -3.23 24.57
N GLY A 225 9.10 -2.43 24.27
CA GLY A 225 10.51 -2.84 24.36
C GLY A 225 10.92 -4.02 23.47
N THR A 226 10.07 -4.49 22.55
CA THR A 226 10.33 -5.72 21.76
C THR A 226 10.40 -5.52 20.25
N VAL A 227 10.19 -4.31 19.74
CA VAL A 227 10.27 -4.05 18.30
C VAL A 227 11.71 -3.72 17.89
N GLU A 228 12.47 -4.76 17.51
CA GLU A 228 13.69 -4.57 16.70
C GLU A 228 13.29 -3.86 15.39
N GLU A 229 13.76 -2.61 15.25
CA GLU A 229 14.07 -1.96 13.97
C GLU A 229 12.93 -1.63 12.99
N PHE A 230 11.69 -1.40 13.45
CA PHE A 230 10.71 -0.65 12.65
C PHE A 230 10.84 0.86 12.92
N GLU A 231 11.08 1.61 11.85
CA GLU A 231 11.44 3.03 11.82
C GLU A 231 10.66 3.91 12.82
N THR A 232 11.35 4.34 13.88
CA THR A 232 10.86 5.23 14.96
C THR A 232 10.61 6.69 14.53
N ALA A 233 10.70 7.01 13.23
CA ALA A 233 10.70 8.38 12.70
C ALA A 233 9.34 9.11 12.66
N PRO A 234 8.16 8.46 12.47
CA PRO A 234 6.88 9.19 12.40
C PRO A 234 6.40 9.70 13.77
N ARG A 235 6.76 9.00 14.86
CA ARG A 235 6.13 9.14 16.19
C ARG A 235 6.62 10.35 16.98
N THR A 236 7.93 10.60 17.00
CA THR A 236 8.51 11.80 17.66
C THR A 236 7.94 13.10 17.11
N ARG A 237 7.41 13.08 15.89
CA ARG A 237 6.81 14.24 15.23
C ARG A 237 5.44 14.59 15.79
N LEU A 238 4.63 13.60 16.20
CA LEU A 238 3.24 13.86 16.61
C LEU A 238 3.19 14.47 18.02
N ASP A 239 4.04 14.02 18.94
CA ASP A 239 4.16 14.61 20.27
C ASP A 239 4.70 16.04 20.22
N LEU A 240 5.71 16.28 19.36
CA LEU A 240 6.22 17.61 19.10
C LEU A 240 5.13 18.53 18.51
N LEU A 241 4.23 17.99 17.68
CA LEU A 241 3.12 18.74 17.11
C LEU A 241 2.03 19.08 18.12
N LEU A 242 1.66 18.12 18.97
CA LEU A 242 0.68 18.36 20.03
C LEU A 242 1.21 19.33 21.10
N ALA A 243 2.51 19.24 21.42
CA ALA A 243 3.19 20.19 22.30
C ALA A 243 3.27 21.59 21.66
N ALA A 244 3.57 21.69 20.36
CA ALA A 244 3.68 22.96 19.65
C ALA A 244 2.33 23.66 19.42
N ALA A 245 1.23 22.91 19.38
CA ALA A 245 -0.08 23.47 19.02
C ALA A 245 -0.74 24.35 20.12
N GLY A 246 -0.07 24.60 21.26
CA GLY A 246 -0.53 25.50 22.34
C GLY A 246 -1.09 24.79 23.57
N SER A 247 -1.92 25.46 24.38
CA SER A 247 -2.65 24.85 25.51
C SER A 247 -4.16 25.14 25.47
N GLY A 248 -4.62 25.76 24.38
CA GLY A 248 -6.01 26.13 24.18
C GLY A 248 -6.89 24.96 23.72
N PRO A 249 -8.22 25.15 23.78
CA PRO A 249 -9.19 24.15 23.30
C PRO A 249 -9.17 23.98 21.78
N THR A 250 -8.65 24.97 21.05
CA THR A 250 -8.49 24.92 19.59
C THR A 250 -7.04 24.69 19.22
N ARG A 251 -6.78 23.70 18.35
CA ARG A 251 -5.46 23.40 17.78
C ARG A 251 -5.51 23.51 16.27
N THR A 252 -4.43 23.99 15.67
CA THR A 252 -4.34 24.17 14.21
C THR A 252 -3.20 23.34 13.65
N LEU A 253 -3.55 22.22 13.03
CA LEU A 253 -2.62 21.28 12.37
C LEU A 253 -2.84 21.29 10.86
N THR A 254 -1.88 20.76 10.09
CA THR A 254 -2.08 20.49 8.66
C THR A 254 -3.01 19.29 8.45
N GLY A 255 -3.57 19.10 7.25
CA GLY A 255 -4.46 17.98 6.95
C GLY A 255 -3.80 16.63 7.18
N ASP A 256 -2.53 16.49 6.80
CA ASP A 256 -1.74 15.28 7.02
C ASP A 256 -1.52 15.00 8.52
N GLN A 257 -1.25 16.05 9.30
CA GLN A 257 -1.13 15.93 10.75
C GLN A 257 -2.46 15.53 11.40
N TRP A 258 -3.58 16.06 10.90
CA TRP A 258 -4.90 15.63 11.36
C TRP A 258 -5.22 14.19 10.98
N ALA A 259 -4.83 13.74 9.79
CA ALA A 259 -4.96 12.36 9.37
C ALA A 259 -4.18 11.43 10.31
N ALA A 260 -2.94 11.75 10.63
CA ALA A 260 -2.14 10.98 11.59
C ALA A 260 -2.79 10.93 12.99
N VAL A 261 -3.23 12.07 13.53
CA VAL A 261 -3.95 12.12 14.83
C VAL A 261 -5.21 11.27 14.80
N ALA A 262 -5.99 11.35 13.72
CA ALA A 262 -7.26 10.67 13.57
C ALA A 262 -7.09 9.15 13.45
N ALA A 263 -6.16 8.69 12.61
CA ALA A 263 -5.84 7.27 12.45
C ALA A 263 -5.34 6.67 13.77
N GLN A 264 -4.46 7.38 14.48
CA GLN A 264 -3.95 6.96 15.77
C GLN A 264 -5.07 6.87 16.83
N THR A 265 -5.97 7.85 16.86
CA THR A 265 -7.14 7.85 17.76
C THR A 265 -8.08 6.68 17.44
N ALA A 266 -8.31 6.37 16.16
CA ALA A 266 -9.13 5.24 15.72
C ALA A 266 -8.52 3.89 16.09
N ALA A 267 -7.20 3.74 15.90
CA ALA A 267 -6.46 2.54 16.28
C ALA A 267 -6.58 2.24 17.77
N THR A 268 -6.35 3.25 18.63
CA THR A 268 -6.52 3.11 20.09
C THR A 268 -7.97 2.80 20.46
N ALA A 269 -8.94 3.46 19.84
CA ALA A 269 -10.37 3.19 20.09
C ALA A 269 -10.72 1.72 19.82
N SER A 270 -10.32 1.22 18.65
CA SER A 270 -10.56 -0.17 18.23
C SER A 270 -9.86 -1.18 19.16
N ALA A 271 -8.61 -0.91 19.56
CA ALA A 271 -7.89 -1.76 20.52
C ALA A 271 -8.61 -1.83 21.87
N GLN A 272 -9.07 -0.69 22.40
CA GLN A 272 -9.80 -0.63 23.66
C GLN A 272 -11.15 -1.37 23.58
N ASP A 273 -11.86 -1.29 22.44
CA ASP A 273 -13.08 -2.07 22.22
C ASP A 273 -12.81 -3.57 22.21
N MET A 274 -11.75 -4.03 21.52
CA MET A 274 -11.36 -5.45 21.54
C MET A 274 -11.00 -5.94 22.94
N TYR A 275 -10.19 -5.18 23.70
CA TYR A 275 -9.83 -5.54 25.08
C TYR A 275 -11.04 -5.58 25.99
N PHE A 276 -11.98 -4.64 25.83
CA PHE A 276 -13.19 -4.60 26.62
C PHE A 276 -14.15 -5.75 26.28
N GLU A 277 -14.20 -6.19 25.01
CA GLU A 277 -14.95 -7.37 24.59
C GLU A 277 -14.36 -8.67 25.14
N GLU A 278 -13.03 -8.78 25.19
CA GLU A 278 -12.33 -9.96 25.72
C GLU A 278 -12.41 -10.05 27.26
N ASP A 279 -12.08 -8.97 27.97
CA ASP A 279 -12.10 -8.91 29.44
C ASP A 279 -12.46 -7.50 29.94
N PRO A 280 -13.76 -7.22 30.18
CA PRO A 280 -14.22 -5.90 30.62
C PRO A 280 -13.77 -5.56 32.05
N GLU A 281 -13.40 -6.53 32.88
CA GLU A 281 -12.92 -6.29 34.25
C GLU A 281 -11.48 -5.79 34.24
N VAL A 282 -10.65 -6.26 33.29
CA VAL A 282 -9.25 -5.85 33.13
C VAL A 282 -9.12 -4.57 32.32
N ALA A 283 -9.87 -4.42 31.23
CA ALA A 283 -9.75 -3.26 30.32
C ALA A 283 -10.13 -1.94 31.01
N GLY A 284 -11.10 -1.95 31.92
CA GLY A 284 -11.52 -0.81 32.72
C GLY A 284 -12.31 0.27 31.96
N ARG A 285 -12.23 0.34 30.63
CA ARG A 285 -13.04 1.17 29.74
C ARG A 285 -13.11 0.59 28.33
N ASP A 286 -14.10 1.02 27.56
CA ASP A 286 -14.23 0.75 26.13
C ASP A 286 -13.64 1.90 25.27
N GLY A 287 -13.66 1.73 23.94
CA GLY A 287 -13.22 2.71 22.96
C GLY A 287 -14.17 3.89 22.75
N THR A 288 -15.37 3.89 23.34
CA THR A 288 -16.43 4.88 23.12
C THR A 288 -15.95 6.34 23.25
N GLY A 289 -15.08 6.62 24.22
CA GLY A 289 -14.54 7.96 24.44
C GLY A 289 -13.67 8.45 23.27
N PHE A 290 -12.81 7.58 22.75
CA PHE A 290 -11.92 7.89 21.63
C PHE A 290 -12.71 8.05 20.33
N TRP A 291 -13.68 7.17 20.07
CA TRP A 291 -14.58 7.30 18.93
C TRP A 291 -15.36 8.61 18.95
N THR A 292 -15.84 9.03 20.13
CA THR A 292 -16.55 10.32 20.27
C THR A 292 -15.64 11.52 19.95
N ALA A 293 -14.37 11.47 20.36
CA ALA A 293 -13.40 12.51 20.03
C ALA A 293 -13.11 12.54 18.52
N LEU A 294 -12.92 11.36 17.91
CA LEU A 294 -12.69 11.21 16.48
C LEU A 294 -13.86 11.71 15.63
N ASP A 295 -15.10 11.35 15.98
CA ASP A 295 -16.32 11.81 15.32
C ASP A 295 -16.34 13.36 15.28
N ARG A 296 -15.98 14.00 16.41
CA ARG A 296 -15.92 15.47 16.51
C ARG A 296 -14.77 16.08 15.71
N ILE A 297 -13.61 15.43 15.62
CA ILE A 297 -12.51 15.87 14.76
C ILE A 297 -12.97 15.83 13.30
N SER A 298 -13.46 14.68 12.84
CA SER A 298 -13.91 14.45 11.46
C SER A 298 -14.97 15.47 11.02
N VAL A 299 -16.02 15.69 11.81
CA VAL A 299 -17.05 16.69 11.49
C VAL A 299 -16.48 18.11 11.34
N GLN A 300 -15.52 18.50 12.17
CA GLN A 300 -14.89 19.83 12.06
C GLN A 300 -13.95 19.96 10.87
N LEU A 301 -13.40 18.85 10.39
CA LEU A 301 -12.57 18.78 9.19
C LEU A 301 -13.40 18.73 7.90
N GLY A 302 -14.70 18.43 8.01
CA GLY A 302 -15.61 18.28 6.87
C GLY A 302 -15.82 16.83 6.43
N GLY A 303 -15.28 15.86 7.17
CA GLY A 303 -15.47 14.43 6.96
C GLY A 303 -16.80 13.89 7.50
N PRO A 304 -17.00 12.56 7.46
CA PRO A 304 -18.22 11.92 7.94
C PRO A 304 -18.36 12.01 9.45
N ALA A 305 -19.60 11.97 9.96
CA ALA A 305 -19.86 12.02 11.40
C ALA A 305 -19.38 10.80 12.19
N ARG A 306 -19.05 9.71 11.49
CA ARG A 306 -18.59 8.44 12.05
C ARG A 306 -17.55 7.81 11.12
N PRO A 307 -16.32 8.37 11.06
CA PRO A 307 -15.27 7.77 10.26
C PRO A 307 -14.88 6.41 10.85
N SER A 308 -14.52 5.44 10.00
CA SER A 308 -13.91 4.17 10.44
C SER A 308 -12.39 4.21 10.30
N LEU A 309 -11.86 4.93 9.31
CA LEU A 309 -10.43 5.00 9.01
C LEU A 309 -9.77 3.62 8.85
N GLY A 310 -10.55 2.63 8.39
CA GLY A 310 -10.11 1.23 8.25
C GLY A 310 -10.14 0.39 9.53
N TYR A 311 -10.55 0.93 10.68
CA TYR A 311 -10.61 0.22 11.96
C TYR A 311 -12.01 -0.31 12.30
N TYR A 312 -12.05 -1.34 13.15
CA TYR A 312 -13.30 -1.91 13.67
C TYR A 312 -13.88 -1.01 14.76
N ARG A 313 -15.20 -0.77 14.68
CA ARG A 313 -15.99 0.06 15.59
C ARG A 313 -17.28 -0.65 15.99
#